data_AF-U3CHW6-F1
#
_entry.id   AF-U3CHW6-F1
#
_cell.length_a   1.000
_cell.length_b   1.000
_cell.length_c   1.000
_cell.angle_alpha   90.00
_cell.angle_beta   90.00
_cell.angle_gamma   90.00
#
_symmetry.space_group_name_H-M   'P 1'
#
loop_
_entity.id
_entity.type
_entity.pdbx_description
1 polymer ?
#
loop_
_entity_poly.entity_id
_entity_poly.type
_entity_poly.pdbx_seq_one_letter_code
_entity_poly.pdbx_strand_id
1 'polypeptide(L)'
;MSAKKEIQNLNNRIDKYKHKLAAAIERRDQSIIHQFEREMAKLEKQVAQLKHKESYDLNKERKELSDKPFSRPITKQEQADMGQLKRRVKGLVVVHPLTKLGKALRVDEVTGFADKEF
;
A
#
# COMPACT_ATOMS: atom_id res chain seq x y z
N MET A 1 3.70 0.58 -15.05
CA MET A 1 3.18 -0.66 -14.43
C MET A 1 2.79 -0.33 -12.99
N SER A 2 1.65 -0.80 -12.47
CA SER A 2 1.28 -0.58 -11.07
C SER A 2 2.24 -1.34 -10.14
N ALA A 3 2.72 -0.72 -9.05
CA ALA A 3 3.61 -1.35 -8.07
C ALA A 3 3.07 -2.69 -7.54
N LYS A 4 1.74 -2.82 -7.43
CA LYS A 4 1.08 -4.09 -7.06
C LYS A 4 1.32 -5.21 -8.08
N LYS A 5 1.25 -4.87 -9.37
CA LYS A 5 1.49 -5.82 -10.47
C LYS A 5 2.95 -6.26 -10.51
N GLU A 6 3.87 -5.36 -10.16
CA GLU A 6 5.29 -5.67 -10.05
C GLU A 6 5.59 -6.62 -8.89
N ILE A 7 5.06 -6.34 -7.69
CA ILE A 7 5.14 -7.26 -6.54
C ILE A 7 4.54 -8.63 -6.89
N GLN A 8 3.39 -8.67 -7.55
CA GLN A 8 2.76 -9.91 -7.98
C GLN A 8 3.65 -10.70 -8.96
N ASN A 9 4.25 -10.02 -9.94
CA ASN A 9 5.16 -10.66 -10.88
C ASN A 9 6.43 -11.22 -10.20
N LEU A 10 6.98 -10.51 -9.22
CA LEU A 10 8.12 -10.97 -8.43
C LEU A 10 7.75 -12.19 -7.59
N ASN A 11 6.60 -12.18 -6.92
CA ASN A 11 6.10 -13.34 -6.16
C ASN A 11 5.90 -14.56 -7.08
N ASN A 12 5.26 -14.38 -8.24
CA ASN A 12 5.09 -15.46 -9.22
C ASN A 12 6.43 -16.04 -9.69
N ARG A 13 7.50 -15.23 -9.77
CA ARG A 13 8.85 -15.72 -10.08
C ARG A 13 9.45 -16.49 -8.92
N ILE A 14 9.32 -16.00 -7.69
CA ILE A 14 9.76 -16.69 -6.47
C ILE A 14 9.11 -18.07 -6.39
N ASP A 15 7.81 -18.17 -6.62
CA ASP A 15 7.10 -19.46 -6.56
C ASP A 15 7.57 -20.44 -7.64
N LYS A 16 7.84 -19.94 -8.86
CA LYS A 16 8.48 -20.76 -9.91
C LYS A 16 9.86 -21.28 -9.48
N TYR A 17 10.67 -20.47 -8.81
CA TYR A 17 11.97 -20.90 -8.31
C TYR A 17 11.85 -21.89 -7.16
N LYS A 18 10.87 -21.74 -6.26
CA LYS A 18 10.57 -22.73 -5.20
C LYS A 18 10.24 -24.09 -5.77
N HIS A 19 9.39 -24.17 -6.79
CA HIS A 19 9.07 -25.43 -7.47
C HIS A 19 10.30 -26.06 -8.14
N LYS A 20 11.15 -25.25 -8.80
CA LYS A 20 12.39 -25.73 -9.41
C LYS A 20 13.42 -26.20 -8.39
N LEU A 21 13.49 -25.52 -7.24
CA LEU A 21 14.37 -25.88 -6.13
C LEU A 21 13.96 -27.22 -5.52
N ALA A 22 12.67 -27.49 -5.33
CA ALA A 22 12.19 -28.80 -4.89
C ALA A 22 12.66 -29.93 -5.84
N ALA A 23 12.50 -29.74 -7.15
CA ALA A 23 12.99 -30.69 -8.15
C ALA A 23 14.53 -30.81 -8.19
N ALA A 24 15.27 -29.77 -7.80
CA ALA A 24 16.74 -29.82 -7.72
C ALA A 24 17.22 -30.56 -6.46
N ILE A 25 16.50 -30.41 -5.34
CA ILE A 25 16.73 -31.17 -4.10
C ILE A 25 16.56 -32.67 -4.34
N GLU A 26 15.50 -33.08 -5.02
CA GLU A 26 15.27 -34.49 -5.37
C GLU A 26 16.41 -35.07 -6.20
N ARG A 27 16.99 -34.27 -7.09
CA ARG A 27 18.14 -34.63 -7.94
C ARG A 27 19.50 -34.51 -7.24
N ARG A 28 19.55 -34.02 -5.99
CA ARG A 28 20.77 -33.73 -5.21
C ARG A 28 21.79 -32.83 -5.92
N ASP A 29 21.33 -31.95 -6.81
CA ASP A 29 22.20 -31.01 -7.51
C ASP A 29 22.46 -29.76 -6.65
N GLN A 30 23.52 -29.81 -5.85
CA GLN A 30 23.91 -28.72 -4.93
C GLN A 30 24.22 -27.42 -5.67
N SER A 31 24.73 -27.47 -6.89
CA SER A 31 25.10 -26.28 -7.66
C SER A 31 23.87 -25.46 -8.06
N ILE A 32 22.83 -26.16 -8.52
CA ILE A 32 21.56 -25.57 -8.93
C ILE A 32 20.76 -25.10 -7.73
N ILE A 33 20.78 -25.85 -6.61
CA ILE A 33 20.14 -25.44 -5.36
C ILE A 33 20.68 -24.08 -4.91
N HIS A 34 22.00 -23.94 -4.78
CA HIS A 34 22.62 -22.68 -4.37
C HIS A 34 22.35 -21.52 -5.35
N GLN A 35 22.25 -21.81 -6.65
CA GLN A 35 21.87 -20.79 -7.62
C GLN A 35 20.43 -20.29 -7.39
N PHE A 36 19.46 -21.19 -7.20
CA PHE A 36 18.07 -20.82 -6.97
C PHE A 36 17.86 -20.12 -5.63
N GLU A 37 18.54 -20.55 -4.56
CA GLU A 37 18.52 -19.86 -3.27
C GLU A 37 19.01 -18.41 -3.39
N ARG A 38 20.13 -18.18 -4.10
CA ARG A 38 20.66 -16.83 -4.33
C ARG A 38 19.68 -15.95 -5.12
N GLU A 39 19.08 -16.49 -6.18
CA GLU A 39 18.13 -15.74 -7.00
C GLU A 39 16.82 -15.46 -6.25
N MET A 40 16.33 -16.42 -5.45
CA MET A 40 15.18 -16.20 -4.58
C MET A 40 15.45 -15.09 -3.55
N ALA A 41 16.60 -15.12 -2.89
CA ALA A 41 16.98 -14.09 -1.92
C ALA A 41 17.04 -12.69 -2.57
N LYS A 42 17.54 -12.58 -3.81
CA LYS A 42 17.51 -11.32 -4.57
C LYS A 42 16.09 -10.83 -4.84
N LEU A 43 15.20 -11.73 -5.29
CA LEU A 43 13.80 -11.38 -5.57
C LEU A 43 13.05 -10.99 -4.30
N GLU A 44 13.27 -11.71 -3.19
CA GLU A 44 12.68 -11.38 -1.89
C GLU A 44 13.14 -10.01 -1.39
N LYS A 45 14.42 -9.68 -1.57
CA LYS A 45 14.95 -8.34 -1.26
C LYS A 45 14.25 -7.25 -2.09
N GLN A 46 14.02 -7.48 -3.38
CA GLN A 46 13.28 -6.55 -4.24
C GLN A 46 11.82 -6.38 -3.79
N VAL A 47 11.14 -7.48 -3.45
CA VAL A 47 9.77 -7.43 -2.91
C VAL A 47 9.72 -6.64 -1.60
N ALA A 48 10.69 -6.87 -0.70
CA ALA A 48 10.79 -6.15 0.57
C ALA A 48 11.00 -4.65 0.34
N GLN A 49 11.87 -4.26 -0.60
CA GLN A 49 12.09 -2.86 -0.95
C GLN A 49 10.82 -2.18 -1.48
N LEU A 50 10.07 -2.84 -2.37
CA LEU A 50 8.82 -2.29 -2.90
C LEU A 50 7.74 -2.16 -1.82
N LYS A 51 7.61 -3.15 -0.92
CA LYS A 51 6.68 -3.09 0.22
C LYS A 51 7.07 -1.98 1.20
N HIS A 52 8.36 -1.81 1.46
CA HIS A 52 8.86 -0.74 2.31
C HIS A 52 8.53 0.64 1.72
N LYS A 53 8.72 0.80 0.40
CA LYS A 53 8.34 2.03 -0.29
C LYS A 53 6.83 2.31 -0.17
N GLU A 54 5.98 1.31 -0.40
CA GLU A 54 4.52 1.46 -0.23
C GLU A 54 4.15 1.87 1.21
N SER A 55 4.80 1.27 2.22
CA SER A 55 4.58 1.65 3.61
C SER A 55 5.09 3.05 3.94
N TYR A 56 6.22 3.47 3.35
CA TYR A 56 6.79 4.79 3.55
C TYR A 56 5.87 5.87 2.97
N ASP A 57 5.38 5.67 1.74
CA ASP A 57 4.46 6.59 1.07
C ASP A 57 3.14 6.71 1.87
N LEU A 58 2.58 5.58 2.33
CA LEU A 58 1.39 5.58 3.21
C LEU A 58 1.62 6.33 4.54
N ASN A 59 2.78 6.16 5.16
CA ASN A 59 3.12 6.86 6.39
C ASN A 59 3.30 8.36 6.17
N LYS A 60 3.85 8.75 5.01
CA LYS A 60 3.99 10.16 4.63
C LYS A 60 2.61 10.80 4.45
N GLU A 61 1.72 10.18 3.66
CA GLU A 61 0.34 10.66 3.48
C GLU A 61 -0.42 10.73 4.81
N ARG A 62 -0.27 9.71 5.67
CA ARG A 62 -0.87 9.69 7.01
C ARG A 62 -0.42 10.89 7.84
N LYS A 63 0.88 11.20 7.83
CA LYS A 63 1.44 12.34 8.56
C LYS A 63 0.91 13.66 8.00
N GLU A 64 0.95 13.83 6.68
CA GLU A 64 0.42 15.03 6.01
C GLU A 64 -1.04 15.32 6.35
N LEU A 65 -1.88 14.29 6.52
CA LEU A 65 -3.27 14.45 6.93
C LEU A 65 -3.44 14.71 8.43
N SER A 66 -2.60 14.09 9.26
CA SER A 66 -2.60 14.31 10.71
C SER A 66 -2.10 15.71 11.08
N ASP A 67 -1.24 16.30 10.25
CA ASP A 67 -0.73 17.66 10.41
C ASP A 67 -1.76 18.74 10.01
N LYS A 68 -2.91 18.35 9.42
CA LYS A 68 -3.97 19.31 9.05
C LYS A 68 -4.73 19.79 10.29
N PRO A 69 -5.01 21.10 10.41
CA PRO A 69 -5.63 21.68 11.59
C PRO A 69 -7.12 21.31 11.76
N PHE A 70 -7.85 21.03 10.69
CA PHE A 70 -9.28 20.70 10.77
C PHE A 70 -9.57 19.31 10.22
N SER A 71 -10.18 18.48 11.06
CA SER A 71 -10.67 17.16 10.66
C SER A 71 -12.00 16.85 11.33
N ARG A 72 -12.99 16.40 10.55
CA ARG A 72 -14.26 15.91 11.10
C ARG A 72 -14.95 14.87 10.21
N PRO A 73 -15.79 14.00 10.78
CA PRO A 73 -16.70 13.15 10.01
C PRO A 73 -17.60 13.98 9.09
N ILE A 74 -17.80 13.47 7.87
CA ILE A 74 -18.65 14.07 6.85
C ILE A 74 -20.04 13.45 6.96
N THR A 75 -21.06 14.30 7.07
CA THR A 75 -22.45 13.87 7.18
C THR A 75 -22.96 13.22 5.89
N LYS A 76 -24.04 12.43 5.96
CA LYS A 76 -24.63 11.79 4.76
C LYS A 76 -25.10 12.79 3.70
N GLN A 77 -25.61 13.95 4.12
CA GLN A 77 -26.01 15.03 3.22
C GLN A 77 -24.79 15.59 2.47
N GLU A 78 -23.71 15.85 3.19
CA GLU A 78 -22.46 16.31 2.60
C GLU A 78 -21.78 15.26 1.71
N GLN A 79 -21.94 13.96 2.03
CA GLN A 79 -21.51 12.86 1.17
C GLN A 79 -22.32 12.79 -0.14
N ALA A 80 -23.60 13.16 -0.12
CA ALA A 80 -24.41 13.28 -1.33
C ALA A 80 -23.96 14.50 -2.17
N ASP A 81 -23.65 15.61 -1.52
CA ASP A 81 -23.26 16.89 -2.16
C ASP A 81 -21.75 17.16 -2.15
N MET A 82 -20.94 16.11 -2.32
CA MET A 82 -19.46 16.21 -2.28
C MET A 82 -18.89 17.24 -3.26
N GLY A 83 -19.57 17.48 -4.38
CA GLY A 83 -19.18 18.49 -5.36
C GLY A 83 -19.23 19.91 -4.80
N GLN A 84 -20.28 20.25 -4.06
CA GLN A 84 -20.42 21.56 -3.41
C GLN A 84 -19.42 21.70 -2.26
N LEU A 85 -19.27 20.65 -1.45
CA LEU A 85 -18.33 20.65 -0.33
C LEU A 85 -16.88 20.86 -0.79
N LYS A 86 -16.42 20.14 -1.81
CA LYS A 86 -15.07 20.31 -2.38
C LYS A 86 -14.85 21.68 -3.03
N ARG A 87 -15.91 22.34 -3.53
CA ARG A 87 -15.83 23.71 -4.06
C ARG A 87 -15.71 24.73 -2.94
N ARG A 88 -16.47 24.56 -1.85
CA ARG A 88 -16.43 25.43 -0.66
C ARG A 88 -15.08 25.31 0.06
N VAL A 89 -14.55 24.09 0.17
CA VAL A 89 -13.35 23.75 0.93
C VAL A 89 -12.26 23.31 -0.02
N LYS A 90 -11.51 24.28 -0.56
CA LYS A 90 -10.36 23.98 -1.42
C LYS A 90 -9.32 23.18 -0.63
N GLY A 91 -8.90 22.06 -1.19
CA GLY A 91 -7.90 21.17 -0.56
C GLY A 91 -8.49 20.14 0.43
N LEU A 92 -9.82 19.97 0.47
CA LEU A 92 -10.45 18.93 1.28
C LEU A 92 -10.02 17.53 0.81
N VAL A 93 -9.41 16.77 1.72
CA VAL A 93 -9.10 15.36 1.53
C VAL A 93 -10.11 14.53 2.29
N VAL A 94 -10.78 13.61 1.60
CA VAL A 94 -11.77 12.71 2.21
C VAL A 94 -11.20 11.31 2.30
N VAL A 95 -11.23 10.74 3.49
CA VAL A 95 -10.72 9.41 3.78
C VAL A 95 -11.88 8.53 4.26
N HIS A 96 -12.01 7.36 3.62
CA HIS A 96 -13.00 6.36 3.99
C HIS A 96 -12.39 5.33 4.95
N PRO A 97 -13.11 4.84 5.98
CA PRO A 97 -12.60 3.94 7.03
C PRO A 97 -11.96 2.67 6.47
N LEU A 98 -12.58 2.06 5.45
CA LEU A 98 -12.12 0.81 4.84
C LEU A 98 -10.84 0.95 3.97
N THR A 99 -10.40 2.17 3.65
CA THR A 99 -9.18 2.38 2.85
C THR A 99 -7.92 2.08 3.67
N LYS A 100 -6.79 1.79 3.00
CA LYS A 100 -5.51 1.58 3.70
C LYS A 100 -5.16 2.75 4.61
N LEU A 101 -5.37 3.97 4.11
CA LEU A 101 -5.12 5.21 4.83
C LEU A 101 -6.10 5.39 6.00
N GLY A 102 -7.40 5.12 5.80
CA GLY A 102 -8.42 5.18 6.86
C GLY A 102 -8.13 4.22 8.01
N LYS A 103 -7.73 2.98 7.70
CA LYS A 103 -7.28 2.00 8.70
C LYS A 103 -6.03 2.47 9.45
N ALA A 104 -5.07 3.09 8.76
CA ALA A 104 -3.85 3.61 9.37
C ALA A 104 -4.11 4.84 10.27
N LEU A 105 -5.09 5.66 9.92
CA LEU A 105 -5.55 6.82 10.70
C LEU A 105 -6.55 6.44 11.80
N ARG A 106 -7.01 5.18 11.87
CA ARG A 106 -8.03 4.68 12.80
C ARG A 106 -9.33 5.48 12.75
N VAL A 107 -9.76 5.76 11.52
CA VAL A 107 -11.03 6.46 11.28
C VAL A 107 -12.16 5.44 11.17
N ASP A 108 -13.25 5.64 11.91
CA ASP A 108 -14.42 4.75 11.89
C ASP A 108 -15.48 5.17 10.86
N GLU A 109 -15.55 6.47 10.54
CA GLU A 109 -16.50 7.05 9.59
C GLU A 109 -15.79 7.78 8.44
N VAL A 110 -16.53 8.17 7.39
CA VAL A 110 -15.94 8.97 6.32
C VAL A 110 -15.55 10.34 6.88
N THR A 111 -14.25 10.63 6.93
CA THR A 111 -13.71 11.83 7.58
C THR A 111 -13.02 12.72 6.55
N GLY A 112 -13.31 14.01 6.64
CA GLY A 112 -12.63 15.05 5.86
C GLY A 112 -11.49 15.66 6.66
N PHE A 113 -10.40 16.00 5.96
CA PHE A 113 -9.25 16.74 6.47
C PHE A 113 -9.00 17.96 5.60
N ALA A 114 -8.85 19.13 6.21
CA ALA A 114 -8.59 20.39 5.49
C ALA A 114 -7.78 21.39 6.33
N ASP A 115 -7.23 22.39 5.63
CA ASP A 115 -6.48 23.48 6.28
C ASP A 115 -7.40 24.61 6.79
N LYS A 116 -8.67 24.61 6.36
CA LYS A 116 -9.73 25.53 6.78
C LYS A 116 -10.88 24.76 7.40
N GLU A 117 -11.59 25.40 8.32
CA GLU A 117 -12.81 24.86 8.90
C GLU A 117 -13.90 24.66 7.84
N PHE A 118 -14.71 23.61 7.98
CA PHE A 118 -15.77 23.28 7.04
C PHE A 118 -16.92 22.50 7.62
#